data_AF-N1UR55-F1
#
_entry.id   AF-N1UR55-F1
#
_cell.length_a   1.000
_cell.length_b   1.000
_cell.length_c   1.000
_cell.angle_alpha   90.00
_cell.angle_beta   90.00
_cell.angle_gamma   90.00
#
_symmetry.space_group_name_H-M   'P 1'
#
loop_
_entity.id
_entity.type
_entity.pdbx_description
1 polymer ?
#
loop_
_entity_poly.entity_id
_entity_poly.type
_entity_poly.pdbx_seq_one_letter_code
_entity_poly.pdbx_strand_id
1 'polypeptide(L)'
;MGVGSWLSKYLEKDLIPKFLEIELAIGLVGGFSSAILYLSFGQIRYFQIPLFLLVILIGILVGLEIPVLLRILKKELQFKELVSRVLSLDYVGALLASILFPIFFAPKLGLMRTGFIFGILNVGVALWGTWVLPLRQSKIIILRAQSVVVLTLLILGFSYSDLITYYSEESLYTDEIILSKQTQYQRIIVTRWKNEIRLFLNGHLQFSSRDEYRYHETLVHPALLAHPAPKKVLVLGGGDGLAVREILKHKNVESVTLVDLDSAITNLFSEHGILKELNEESLKNSKVTVINTDAFLWLEESDQTFDVVLIDFPDPSNFL
;
A
#
# COMPACT_ATOMS: atom_id res chain seq x y z
N MET A 1 -1.95 24.13 4.49
CA MET A 1 -2.37 24.95 3.33
C MET A 1 -2.53 26.43 3.66
N GLY A 2 -3.32 26.83 4.66
CA GLY A 2 -3.52 28.25 5.00
C GLY A 2 -2.24 29.07 5.26
N VAL A 3 -1.26 28.48 5.96
CA VAL A 3 0.06 29.12 6.20
C VAL A 3 0.81 29.39 4.90
N GLY A 4 0.82 28.43 3.97
CA GLY A 4 1.41 28.59 2.64
C GLY A 4 0.73 29.70 1.83
N SER A 5 -0.60 29.72 1.84
CA SER A 5 -1.36 30.77 1.15
C SER A 5 -1.05 32.17 1.71
N TRP A 6 -0.89 32.29 3.02
CA TRP A 6 -0.47 33.54 3.65
C TRP A 6 0.97 33.94 3.27
N LEU A 7 1.92 32.98 3.31
CA LEU A 7 3.32 33.20 2.92
C LEU A 7 3.47 33.61 1.45
N SER A 8 2.55 33.19 0.59
CA SER A 8 2.57 33.54 -0.83
C SER A 8 2.61 35.06 -1.05
N LYS A 9 2.04 35.86 -0.14
CA LYS A 9 2.02 37.33 -0.23
C LYS A 9 3.41 37.95 -0.30
N TYR A 10 4.42 37.33 0.33
CA TYR A 10 5.80 37.81 0.32
C TYR A 10 6.55 37.47 -0.98
N LEU A 11 5.97 36.62 -1.84
CA LEU A 11 6.51 36.32 -3.16
C LEU A 11 6.01 37.37 -4.16
N GLU A 12 6.73 38.49 -4.29
CA GLU A 12 6.30 39.59 -5.18
C GLU A 12 6.97 39.59 -6.55
N LYS A 13 8.23 39.13 -6.63
CA LYS A 13 9.05 39.13 -7.85
C LYS A 13 9.38 37.72 -8.29
N ASP A 14 9.64 37.55 -9.59
CA ASP A 14 10.05 36.29 -10.22
C ASP A 14 9.11 35.11 -9.91
N LEU A 15 7.80 35.35 -10.07
CA LEU A 15 6.75 34.38 -9.74
C LEU A 15 6.89 33.06 -10.52
N ILE A 16 7.27 33.12 -11.79
CA ILE A 16 7.43 31.93 -12.64
C ILE A 16 8.58 31.04 -12.15
N PRO A 17 9.83 31.54 -11.97
CA PRO A 17 10.89 30.73 -11.35
C PRO A 17 10.49 30.16 -9.99
N LYS A 18 9.86 30.97 -9.13
CA LYS A 18 9.42 30.53 -7.80
C LYS A 18 8.37 29.44 -7.84
N PHE A 19 7.43 29.51 -8.79
CA PHE A 19 6.47 28.45 -9.01
C PHE A 19 7.17 27.12 -9.33
N LEU A 20 8.14 27.14 -10.25
CA LEU A 20 8.91 25.94 -10.59
C LEU A 20 9.79 25.45 -9.42
N GLU A 21 10.35 26.35 -8.62
CA GLU A 21 11.08 26.00 -7.38
C GLU A 21 10.15 25.34 -6.35
N ILE A 22 8.90 25.78 -6.24
CA ILE A 22 7.88 25.17 -5.38
C ILE A 22 7.53 23.77 -5.89
N GLU A 23 7.30 23.58 -7.19
CA GLU A 23 7.06 22.25 -7.79
C GLU A 23 8.22 21.27 -7.52
N LEU A 24 9.47 21.74 -7.66
CA LEU A 24 10.65 20.95 -7.31
C LEU A 24 10.69 20.60 -5.82
N ALA A 25 10.35 21.55 -4.95
CA ALA A 25 10.32 21.32 -3.51
C ALA A 25 9.21 20.34 -3.10
N ILE A 26 8.00 20.46 -3.67
CA ILE A 26 6.90 19.51 -3.46
C ILE A 26 7.32 18.14 -3.98
N GLY A 27 7.92 18.08 -5.17
CA GLY A 27 8.38 16.83 -5.76
C GLY A 27 9.43 16.11 -4.91
N LEU A 28 10.41 16.84 -4.38
CA LEU A 28 11.44 16.29 -3.50
C LEU A 28 10.88 15.89 -2.13
N VAL A 29 10.23 16.81 -1.42
CA VAL A 29 9.73 16.56 -0.05
C VAL A 29 8.60 15.55 -0.06
N GLY A 30 7.63 15.72 -0.97
CA GLY A 30 6.52 14.78 -1.16
C GLY A 30 7.01 13.42 -1.64
N GLY A 31 7.94 13.38 -2.59
CA GLY A 31 8.50 12.14 -3.12
C GLY A 31 9.21 11.28 -2.06
N PHE A 32 10.04 11.90 -1.22
CA PHE A 32 10.73 11.21 -0.13
C PHE A 32 9.92 11.07 1.16
N SER A 33 8.72 11.66 1.25
CA SER A 33 7.91 11.67 2.48
C SER A 33 7.60 10.25 2.96
N SER A 34 7.11 9.38 2.08
CA SER A 34 6.83 7.98 2.40
C SER A 34 8.07 7.26 2.91
N ALA A 35 9.24 7.46 2.28
CA ALA A 35 10.49 6.84 2.70
C ALA A 35 10.97 7.32 4.08
N ILE A 36 10.89 8.63 4.34
CA ILE A 36 11.24 9.20 5.65
C ILE A 36 10.32 8.65 6.74
N LEU A 37 9.01 8.55 6.48
CA LEU A 37 8.05 7.99 7.42
C LEU A 37 8.31 6.51 7.69
N TYR A 38 8.60 5.74 6.64
CA TYR A 38 8.88 4.31 6.75
C TYR A 38 10.14 4.05 7.60
N LEU A 39 11.22 4.79 7.33
CA LEU A 39 12.46 4.73 8.11
C LEU A 39 12.27 5.20 9.56
N SER A 40 11.37 6.17 9.79
CA SER A 40 11.06 6.68 11.13
C SER A 40 10.18 5.73 11.94
N PHE A 41 9.42 4.85 11.29
CA PHE A 41 8.47 3.96 11.95
C PHE A 41 9.17 2.94 12.87
N GLY A 42 10.39 2.49 12.52
CA GLY A 42 11.21 1.65 13.39
C GLY A 42 11.57 2.31 14.74
N GLN A 43 11.42 3.63 14.87
CA GLN A 43 11.66 4.39 16.09
C GLN A 43 10.34 4.93 16.67
N ILE A 44 9.43 4.00 16.99
CA ILE A 44 8.02 4.21 17.43
C ILE A 44 7.85 5.40 18.41
N ARG A 45 8.83 5.65 19.28
CA ARG A 45 8.82 6.75 20.26
C ARG A 45 8.76 8.17 19.65
N TYR A 46 9.21 8.35 18.41
CA TYR A 46 9.32 9.67 17.78
C TYR A 46 8.58 9.81 16.45
N PHE A 47 7.87 8.79 15.97
CA PHE A 47 7.21 8.75 14.66
C PHE A 47 6.27 9.96 14.38
N GLN A 48 5.59 10.47 15.40
CA GLN A 48 4.68 11.61 15.26
C GLN A 48 5.40 12.90 14.83
N ILE A 49 6.66 13.09 15.24
CA ILE A 49 7.42 14.30 14.95
C ILE A 49 7.70 14.44 13.44
N PRO A 50 8.34 13.48 12.75
CA PRO A 50 8.55 13.56 11.31
C PRO A 50 7.22 13.58 10.54
N LEU A 51 6.18 12.88 11.03
CA LEU A 51 4.85 12.95 10.43
C LEU A 51 4.28 14.37 10.43
N PHE A 52 4.19 15.02 11.59
CA PHE A 52 3.65 16.37 11.67
C PHE A 52 4.53 17.38 10.94
N LEU A 53 5.86 17.24 10.99
CA LEU A 53 6.78 18.11 10.25
C LEU A 53 6.57 17.99 8.73
N LEU A 54 6.47 16.77 8.19
CA LEU A 54 6.22 16.54 6.76
C LEU A 54 4.85 17.05 6.34
N VAL A 55 3.80 16.79 7.12
CA VAL A 55 2.44 17.28 6.83
C VAL A 55 2.40 18.80 6.82
N ILE A 56 3.04 19.47 7.79
CA ILE A 56 3.14 20.93 7.84
C ILE A 56 3.92 21.45 6.64
N LEU A 57 5.08 20.86 6.33
CA LEU A 57 5.95 21.31 5.24
C LEU A 57 5.27 21.16 3.88
N ILE A 58 4.75 19.98 3.55
CA ILE A 58 4.00 19.73 2.31
C ILE A 58 2.77 20.64 2.26
N GLY A 59 2.05 20.76 3.38
CA GLY A 59 0.88 21.63 3.47
C GLY A 59 1.20 23.11 3.28
N ILE A 60 2.39 23.59 3.63
CA ILE A 60 2.86 24.94 3.31
C ILE A 60 3.18 25.05 1.82
N LEU A 61 3.93 24.10 1.26
CA LEU A 61 4.34 24.12 -0.14
C LEU A 61 3.14 24.09 -1.10
N VAL A 62 2.21 23.15 -0.92
CA VAL A 62 0.97 23.07 -1.71
C VAL A 62 0.10 24.32 -1.50
N GLY A 63 0.09 24.88 -0.28
CA GLY A 63 -0.63 26.12 0.01
C GLY A 63 -0.11 27.35 -0.75
N LEU A 64 1.14 27.34 -1.22
CA LEU A 64 1.73 28.42 -2.02
C LEU A 64 1.32 28.36 -3.49
N GLU A 65 0.99 27.18 -3.99
CA GLU A 65 0.84 26.88 -5.42
C GLU A 65 -0.28 27.70 -6.08
N ILE A 66 -1.51 27.53 -5.61
CA ILE A 66 -2.69 28.19 -6.20
C ILE A 66 -2.57 29.73 -6.18
N PRO A 67 -2.19 30.40 -5.05
CA PRO A 67 -2.03 31.86 -5.05
C PRO A 67 -0.89 32.37 -5.94
N VAL A 68 0.19 31.60 -6.11
CA VAL A 68 1.28 31.96 -7.03
C VAL A 68 0.81 31.81 -8.48
N LEU A 69 0.18 30.69 -8.82
CA LEU A 69 -0.36 30.40 -10.15
C LEU A 69 -1.40 31.45 -10.59
N LEU A 70 -2.35 31.79 -9.71
CA LEU A 70 -3.34 32.84 -9.97
C LEU A 70 -2.69 34.19 -10.26
N ARG A 71 -1.59 34.54 -9.58
CA ARG A 71 -0.88 35.80 -9.84
C ARG A 71 -0.08 35.78 -11.14
N ILE A 72 0.45 34.62 -11.55
CA ILE A 72 1.11 34.44 -12.85
C ILE A 72 0.09 34.65 -13.99
N LEU A 73 -1.10 34.03 -13.87
CA LEU A 73 -2.12 34.03 -14.92
C LEU A 73 -3.05 35.26 -14.91
N LYS A 74 -2.94 36.14 -13.91
CA LYS A 74 -3.77 37.36 -13.76
C LYS A 74 -3.76 38.28 -15.00
N LYS A 75 -2.72 38.20 -15.82
CA LYS A 75 -2.57 39.04 -17.03
C LYS A 75 -3.37 38.53 -18.23
N GLU A 76 -3.80 37.28 -18.22
CA GLU A 76 -4.37 36.59 -19.39
C GLU A 76 -5.90 36.42 -19.31
N LEU A 77 -6.48 36.48 -18.11
CA LEU A 77 -7.89 36.13 -17.87
C LEU A 77 -8.58 37.11 -16.92
N GLN A 78 -9.89 37.28 -17.09
CA GLN A 78 -10.72 37.98 -16.10
C GLN A 78 -10.70 37.21 -14.78
N PHE A 79 -10.68 37.93 -13.64
CA PHE A 79 -10.48 37.34 -12.31
C PHE A 79 -11.44 36.18 -12.00
N LYS A 80 -12.73 36.34 -12.30
CA LYS A 80 -13.76 35.30 -12.07
C LYS A 80 -13.46 34.03 -12.88
N GLU A 81 -13.12 34.19 -14.15
CA GLU A 81 -12.82 33.07 -15.05
C GLU A 81 -11.52 32.37 -14.67
N LEU A 82 -10.51 33.14 -14.27
CA LEU A 82 -9.23 32.62 -13.81
C LEU A 82 -9.39 31.71 -12.58
N VAL A 83 -10.07 32.22 -11.55
CA VAL A 83 -10.30 31.47 -10.31
C VAL A 83 -11.11 30.21 -10.59
N SER A 84 -12.16 30.32 -11.42
CA SER A 84 -12.96 29.16 -11.81
C SER A 84 -12.13 28.10 -12.53
N ARG A 85 -11.37 28.46 -13.58
CA ARG A 85 -10.59 27.50 -14.37
C ARG A 85 -9.52 26.79 -13.53
N VAL A 86 -8.79 27.54 -12.69
CA VAL A 86 -7.74 26.97 -11.84
C VAL A 86 -8.33 26.00 -10.82
N LEU A 87 -9.40 26.40 -10.12
CA LEU A 87 -10.05 25.51 -9.15
C LEU A 87 -10.70 24.29 -9.82
N SER A 88 -11.28 24.45 -11.00
CA SER A 88 -11.83 23.31 -11.75
C SER A 88 -10.75 22.29 -12.12
N LEU A 89 -9.59 22.74 -12.59
CA LEU A 89 -8.47 21.85 -12.91
C LEU A 89 -7.92 21.16 -11.65
N ASP A 90 -7.80 21.89 -10.55
CA ASP A 90 -7.38 21.34 -9.25
C ASP A 90 -8.34 20.25 -8.77
N TYR A 91 -9.65 20.50 -8.80
CA TYR A 91 -10.65 19.50 -8.40
C TYR A 91 -10.66 18.26 -9.31
N VAL A 92 -10.48 18.43 -10.62
CA VAL A 92 -10.39 17.30 -11.55
C VAL A 92 -9.13 16.48 -11.26
N GLY A 93 -7.98 17.14 -11.04
CA GLY A 93 -6.72 16.48 -10.67
C GLY A 93 -6.84 15.72 -9.35
N ALA A 94 -7.42 16.35 -8.33
CA ALA A 94 -7.66 15.74 -7.03
C ALA A 94 -8.59 14.52 -7.13
N LEU A 95 -9.66 14.60 -7.93
CA LEU A 95 -10.56 13.48 -8.18
C LEU A 95 -9.83 12.30 -8.84
N LEU A 96 -9.07 12.56 -9.91
CA LEU A 96 -8.28 11.53 -10.59
C LEU A 96 -7.28 10.88 -9.63
N ALA A 97 -6.57 11.68 -8.84
CA ALA A 97 -5.63 11.16 -7.84
C ALA A 97 -6.35 10.33 -6.76
N SER A 98 -7.50 10.77 -6.25
CA SER A 98 -8.27 10.04 -5.23
C SER A 98 -8.83 8.70 -5.70
N ILE A 99 -9.04 8.53 -7.00
CA ILE A 99 -9.50 7.27 -7.61
C ILE A 99 -8.30 6.39 -7.93
N LEU A 100 -7.28 6.94 -8.59
CA LEU A 100 -6.11 6.18 -9.01
C LEU A 100 -5.26 5.71 -7.81
N PHE A 101 -5.23 6.47 -6.72
CA PHE A 101 -4.44 6.12 -5.54
C PHE A 101 -4.85 4.77 -4.93
N PRO A 102 -6.10 4.56 -4.49
CA PRO A 102 -6.51 3.28 -3.90
C PRO A 102 -6.65 2.15 -4.93
N ILE A 103 -6.96 2.43 -6.20
CA ILE A 103 -7.21 1.38 -7.21
C ILE A 103 -5.93 0.91 -7.91
N PHE A 104 -4.99 1.82 -8.16
CA PHE A 104 -3.81 1.52 -8.99
C PHE A 104 -2.51 1.69 -8.21
N PHE A 105 -2.27 2.86 -7.63
CA PHE A 105 -0.96 3.18 -7.06
C PHE A 105 -0.67 2.39 -5.77
N ALA A 106 -1.54 2.45 -4.77
CA ALA A 106 -1.33 1.76 -3.50
C ALA A 106 -1.26 0.23 -3.65
N PRO A 107 -2.17 -0.45 -4.37
CA PRO A 107 -2.13 -1.91 -4.48
C PRO A 107 -0.98 -2.45 -5.32
N LYS A 108 -0.67 -1.81 -6.46
CA LYS A 108 0.31 -2.35 -7.42
C LYS A 108 1.74 -1.91 -7.12
N LEU A 109 1.92 -0.71 -6.57
CA LEU A 109 3.23 -0.12 -6.37
C LEU A 109 3.59 0.01 -4.88
N GLY A 110 2.60 -0.02 -3.98
CA GLY A 110 2.81 0.24 -2.56
C GLY A 110 3.01 1.73 -2.27
N LEU A 111 2.97 2.10 -0.99
CA LEU A 111 2.96 3.51 -0.54
C LEU A 111 4.26 4.26 -0.89
N MET A 112 5.40 3.58 -0.86
CA MET A 112 6.70 4.24 -1.06
C MET A 112 7.01 4.54 -2.53
N ARG A 113 6.84 3.56 -3.42
CA ARG A 113 6.99 3.78 -4.87
C ARG A 113 5.98 4.80 -5.40
N THR A 114 4.77 4.78 -4.85
CA THR A 114 3.73 5.78 -5.17
C THR A 114 4.20 7.19 -4.83
N GLY A 115 4.78 7.40 -3.64
CA GLY A 115 5.36 8.69 -3.25
C GLY A 115 6.40 9.18 -4.26
N PHE A 116 7.37 8.32 -4.62
CA PHE A 116 8.37 8.65 -5.63
C PHE A 116 7.79 9.00 -6.99
N ILE A 117 6.75 8.30 -7.46
CA ILE A 117 6.08 8.62 -8.74
C ILE A 117 5.46 10.01 -8.70
N PHE A 118 4.71 10.37 -7.65
CA PHE A 118 4.17 11.72 -7.53
C PHE A 118 5.28 12.77 -7.46
N GLY A 119 6.39 12.45 -6.79
CA GLY A 119 7.59 13.29 -6.80
C GLY A 119 8.14 13.51 -8.22
N ILE A 120 8.28 12.43 -8.99
CA ILE A 120 8.77 12.45 -10.38
C ILE A 120 7.83 13.26 -11.27
N LEU A 121 6.51 13.11 -11.11
CA LEU A 121 5.52 13.87 -11.87
C LEU A 121 5.64 15.38 -11.60
N ASN A 122 5.75 15.81 -10.33
CA ASN A 122 5.90 17.23 -9.99
C ASN A 122 7.22 17.81 -10.52
N VAL A 123 8.32 17.08 -10.40
CA VAL A 123 9.61 17.49 -10.99
C VAL A 123 9.53 17.52 -12.52
N GLY A 124 8.78 16.60 -13.12
CA GLY A 124 8.46 16.60 -14.55
C GLY A 124 7.73 17.86 -14.99
N VAL A 125 6.73 18.30 -14.21
CA VAL A 125 6.03 19.59 -14.43
C VAL A 125 6.99 20.77 -14.30
N ALA A 126 7.84 20.78 -13.28
CA ALA A 126 8.84 21.84 -13.10
C ALA A 126 9.83 21.91 -14.28
N LEU A 127 10.34 20.76 -14.72
CA LEU A 127 11.26 20.63 -15.84
C LEU A 127 10.58 21.06 -17.15
N TRP A 128 9.35 20.57 -17.40
CA TRP A 128 8.55 20.98 -18.56
C TRP A 128 8.37 22.50 -18.56
N GLY A 129 7.99 23.08 -17.42
CA GLY A 129 7.80 24.52 -17.26
C GLY A 129 8.99 25.37 -17.73
N THR A 130 10.23 24.83 -17.70
CA THR A 130 11.42 25.52 -18.21
C THR A 130 11.46 25.72 -19.74
N TRP A 131 10.65 24.98 -20.51
CA TRP A 131 10.51 25.17 -21.97
C TRP A 131 9.28 25.99 -22.35
N VAL A 132 8.22 25.97 -21.54
CA VAL A 132 6.94 26.61 -21.87
C VAL A 132 6.86 28.03 -21.33
N LEU A 133 7.37 28.27 -20.12
CA LEU A 133 7.18 29.55 -19.44
C LEU A 133 8.31 30.54 -19.77
N PRO A 134 8.00 31.84 -19.88
CA PRO A 134 9.00 32.86 -20.19
C PRO A 134 9.97 33.05 -19.01
N LEU A 135 11.21 32.60 -19.18
CA LEU A 135 12.26 32.62 -18.16
C LEU A 135 13.54 33.28 -18.69
N ARG A 136 14.31 33.88 -17.78
CA ARG A 136 15.67 34.36 -18.10
C ARG A 136 16.60 33.16 -18.31
N GLN A 137 17.47 33.22 -19.32
CA GLN A 137 18.43 32.17 -19.67
C GLN A 137 19.22 31.62 -18.45
N SER A 138 19.71 32.49 -17.58
CA SER A 138 20.45 32.07 -16.37
C SER A 138 19.60 31.23 -15.40
N LYS A 139 18.30 31.53 -15.28
CA LYS A 139 17.37 30.78 -14.44
C LYS A 139 16.98 29.44 -15.05
N ILE A 140 16.86 29.36 -16.38
CA ILE A 140 16.57 28.11 -17.10
C ILE A 140 17.65 27.06 -16.79
N ILE A 141 18.92 27.42 -16.91
CA ILE A 141 20.04 26.49 -16.70
C ILE A 141 20.02 25.95 -15.26
N ILE A 142 19.86 26.82 -14.27
CA ILE A 142 19.82 26.45 -12.86
C ILE A 142 18.64 25.52 -12.57
N LEU A 143 17.43 25.88 -13.02
CA LEU A 143 16.24 25.08 -12.78
C LEU A 143 16.31 23.70 -13.45
N ARG A 144 16.86 23.62 -14.66
CA ARG A 144 17.08 22.33 -15.33
C ARG A 144 18.10 21.47 -14.60
N ALA A 145 19.21 22.05 -14.15
CA ALA A 145 20.21 21.34 -13.37
C ALA A 145 19.62 20.80 -12.05
N GLN A 146 18.87 21.64 -11.32
CA GLN A 146 18.14 21.22 -10.11
C GLN A 146 17.13 20.12 -10.41
N SER A 147 16.34 20.27 -11.49
CA SER A 147 15.35 19.26 -11.90
C SER A 147 16.01 17.92 -12.21
N VAL A 148 17.13 17.91 -12.93
CA VAL A 148 17.87 16.67 -13.24
C VAL A 148 18.40 16.03 -11.96
N VAL A 149 19.00 16.81 -11.05
CA VAL A 149 19.50 16.28 -9.76
C VAL A 149 18.36 15.66 -8.95
N VAL A 150 17.26 16.37 -8.76
CA VAL A 150 16.11 15.88 -7.99
C VAL A 150 15.49 14.66 -8.66
N LEU A 151 15.34 14.68 -10.00
CA LEU A 151 14.81 13.56 -10.75
C LEU A 151 15.70 12.32 -10.62
N THR A 152 17.03 12.48 -10.69
CA THR A 152 17.97 11.39 -10.45
C THR A 152 17.83 10.84 -9.04
N LEU A 153 17.72 11.68 -8.01
CA LEU A 153 17.52 11.24 -6.63
C LEU A 153 16.21 10.46 -6.46
N LEU A 154 15.11 10.94 -7.06
CA LEU A 154 13.81 10.27 -6.99
C LEU A 154 13.79 8.94 -7.76
N ILE A 155 14.43 8.87 -8.93
CA ILE A 155 14.56 7.63 -9.69
C ILE A 155 15.40 6.61 -8.92
N LEU A 156 16.52 7.03 -8.33
CA LEU A 156 17.31 6.17 -7.45
C LEU A 156 16.49 5.69 -6.25
N GLY A 157 15.77 6.60 -5.59
CA GLY A 157 14.86 6.26 -4.50
C GLY A 157 13.78 5.24 -4.92
N PHE A 158 13.20 5.41 -6.11
CA PHE A 158 12.24 4.47 -6.67
C PHE A 158 12.86 3.09 -6.93
N SER A 159 14.04 3.03 -7.55
CA SER A 159 14.74 1.77 -7.84
C SER A 159 15.16 1.03 -6.57
N TYR A 160 15.59 1.75 -5.53
CA TYR A 160 15.97 1.18 -4.24
C TYR A 160 14.81 1.07 -3.25
N SER A 161 13.57 1.29 -3.69
CA SER A 161 12.42 1.33 -2.80
C SER A 161 12.22 0.00 -2.04
N ASP A 162 12.34 -1.14 -2.71
CA ASP A 162 12.19 -2.44 -2.05
C ASP A 162 13.24 -2.65 -0.96
N LEU A 163 14.46 -2.18 -1.19
CA LEU A 163 15.56 -2.29 -0.25
C LEU A 163 15.34 -1.41 0.98
N ILE A 164 14.86 -0.17 0.79
CA ILE A 164 14.51 0.75 1.88
C ILE A 164 13.36 0.17 2.71
N THR A 165 12.34 -0.38 2.04
CA THR A 165 11.20 -1.05 2.71
C THR A 165 11.71 -2.23 3.52
N TYR A 166 12.54 -3.08 2.92
CA TYR A 166 13.10 -4.27 3.56
C TYR A 166 13.93 -3.92 4.82
N TYR A 167 14.86 -2.96 4.73
CA TYR A 167 15.66 -2.55 5.89
C TYR A 167 14.82 -1.93 7.01
N SER A 168 13.78 -1.18 6.65
CA SER A 168 12.85 -0.62 7.64
C SER A 168 12.02 -1.72 8.31
N GLU A 169 11.55 -2.69 7.53
CA GLU A 169 10.82 -3.87 8.01
C GLU A 169 11.71 -4.76 8.91
N GLU A 170 12.97 -4.98 8.54
CA GLU A 170 13.92 -5.76 9.34
C GLU A 170 14.11 -5.16 10.75
N SER A 171 14.05 -3.83 10.89
CA SER A 171 14.06 -3.20 12.22
C SER A 171 12.79 -3.45 13.04
N LEU A 172 11.68 -3.85 12.41
CA LEU A 172 10.40 -4.13 13.08
C LEU A 172 10.27 -5.60 13.49
N TYR A 173 10.91 -6.50 12.75
CA TYR A 173 10.88 -7.93 13.03
C TYR A 173 12.16 -8.37 13.74
N THR A 174 12.03 -9.10 14.84
CA THR A 174 13.18 -9.63 15.58
C THR A 174 13.85 -10.81 14.86
N ASP A 175 13.13 -11.43 13.92
CA ASP A 175 13.47 -12.67 13.26
C ASP A 175 13.83 -12.42 11.78
N GLU A 176 14.59 -13.33 11.18
CA GLU A 176 15.03 -13.20 9.78
C GLU A 176 13.81 -13.21 8.83
N ILE A 177 13.69 -12.20 7.96
CA ILE A 177 12.67 -12.17 6.92
C ILE A 177 13.09 -13.11 5.78
N ILE A 178 12.41 -14.24 5.64
CA ILE A 178 12.66 -15.23 4.59
C ILE A 178 11.80 -15.00 3.34
N LEU A 179 10.71 -14.24 3.46
CA LEU A 179 9.86 -13.85 2.35
C LEU A 179 9.22 -12.50 2.61
N SER A 180 9.19 -11.65 1.58
CA SER A 180 8.50 -10.37 1.61
C SER A 180 7.87 -10.09 0.25
N LYS A 181 6.55 -9.89 0.20
CA LYS A 181 5.79 -9.73 -1.04
C LYS A 181 4.63 -8.77 -0.86
N GLN A 182 4.48 -7.80 -1.76
CA GLN A 182 3.29 -6.97 -1.86
C GLN A 182 2.28 -7.59 -2.83
N THR A 183 1.02 -7.69 -2.43
CA THR A 183 -0.12 -8.07 -3.28
C THR A 183 -1.07 -6.87 -3.41
N GLN A 184 -2.08 -7.01 -4.26
CA GLN A 184 -3.12 -5.99 -4.37
C GLN A 184 -3.97 -5.85 -3.09
N TYR A 185 -3.96 -6.88 -2.23
CA TYR A 185 -4.75 -6.92 -1.02
C TYR A 185 -3.92 -6.58 0.22
N GLN A 186 -2.65 -7.03 0.27
CA GLN A 186 -1.86 -6.96 1.50
C GLN A 186 -0.36 -7.11 1.29
N ARG A 187 0.40 -6.73 2.31
CA ARG A 187 1.83 -6.98 2.46
C ARG A 187 2.02 -8.29 3.22
N ILE A 188 2.61 -9.28 2.55
CA ILE A 188 2.92 -10.61 3.09
C ILE A 188 4.38 -10.64 3.53
N ILE A 189 4.62 -10.95 4.79
CA ILE A 189 5.96 -11.12 5.36
C ILE A 189 6.00 -12.46 6.10
N VAL A 190 7.02 -13.26 5.81
CA VAL A 190 7.30 -14.50 6.54
C VAL A 190 8.65 -14.37 7.21
N THR A 191 8.67 -14.57 8.52
CA THR A 191 9.91 -14.59 9.28
C THR A 191 10.25 -15.99 9.78
N ARG A 192 11.53 -16.21 10.04
CA ARG A 192 12.05 -17.45 10.62
C ARG A 192 12.94 -17.16 11.81
N TRP A 193 12.68 -17.87 12.90
CA TRP A 193 13.60 -17.99 14.02
C TRP A 193 13.82 -19.46 14.37
N LYS A 194 15.00 -19.98 14.05
CA LYS A 194 15.30 -21.43 14.16
C LYS A 194 14.27 -22.24 13.35
N ASN A 195 13.43 -23.04 14.03
CA ASN A 195 12.38 -23.85 13.43
C ASN A 195 10.99 -23.19 13.53
N GLU A 196 10.89 -21.99 14.11
CA GLU A 196 9.64 -21.24 14.19
C GLU A 196 9.48 -20.36 12.94
N ILE A 197 8.30 -20.46 12.32
CA ILE A 197 7.90 -19.67 11.15
C ILE A 197 6.73 -18.81 11.57
N ARG A 198 6.76 -17.53 11.21
CA ARG A 198 5.66 -16.59 11.49
C ARG A 198 5.20 -15.93 10.23
N LEU A 199 3.88 -15.86 10.05
CA LEU A 199 3.25 -15.11 8.97
C LEU A 199 2.74 -13.78 9.51
N PHE A 200 3.10 -12.69 8.82
CA PHE A 200 2.58 -11.36 9.06
C PHE A 200 1.87 -10.85 7.81
N LEU A 201 0.65 -10.34 8.00
CA LEU A 201 -0.12 -9.66 6.96
C LEU A 201 -0.31 -8.21 7.39
N ASN A 202 0.17 -7.27 6.57
CA ASN A 202 0.17 -5.83 6.89
C ASN A 202 0.80 -5.51 8.27
N GLY A 203 1.78 -6.28 8.70
CA GLY A 203 2.46 -6.12 9.99
C GLY A 203 1.78 -6.81 11.18
N HIS A 204 0.59 -7.38 11.00
CA HIS A 204 -0.11 -8.13 12.03
C HIS A 204 0.28 -9.61 11.97
N LEU A 205 0.72 -10.16 13.11
CA LEU A 205 0.99 -11.60 13.23
C LEU A 205 -0.31 -12.37 13.02
N GLN A 206 -0.33 -13.24 12.01
CA GLN A 206 -1.46 -14.14 11.75
C GLN A 206 -1.29 -15.46 12.50
N PHE A 207 -0.11 -16.07 12.39
CA PHE A 207 0.22 -17.28 13.12
C PHE A 207 1.71 -17.40 13.41
N SER A 208 2.04 -18.20 14.44
CA SER A 208 3.35 -18.81 14.64
C SER A 208 3.24 -20.33 14.51
N SER A 209 4.14 -20.97 13.77
CA SER A 209 4.18 -22.43 13.64
C SER A 209 4.34 -23.17 14.97
N ARG A 210 4.74 -22.45 16.04
CA ARG A 210 4.89 -23.02 17.38
C ARG A 210 3.56 -23.26 18.09
N ASP A 211 2.55 -22.44 17.82
CA ASP A 211 1.27 -22.45 18.55
C ASP A 211 0.01 -22.35 17.68
N GLU A 212 0.15 -22.25 16.36
CA GLU A 212 -0.96 -22.22 15.41
C GLU A 212 -1.96 -23.37 15.59
N TYR A 213 -1.48 -24.56 16.00
CA TYR A 213 -2.34 -25.71 16.27
C TYR A 213 -3.43 -25.37 17.29
N ARG A 214 -3.15 -24.51 18.28
CA ARG A 214 -4.13 -24.11 19.30
C ARG A 214 -5.28 -23.32 18.69
N TYR A 215 -4.99 -22.47 17.71
CA TYR A 215 -5.99 -21.69 16.99
C TYR A 215 -6.79 -22.60 16.05
N HIS A 216 -6.12 -23.32 15.16
CA HIS A 216 -6.78 -24.13 14.13
C HIS A 216 -7.55 -25.33 14.70
N GLU A 217 -7.02 -26.01 15.73
CA GLU A 217 -7.76 -27.11 16.39
C GLU A 217 -9.03 -26.58 17.07
N THR A 218 -8.97 -25.41 17.69
CA THR A 218 -10.12 -24.78 18.36
C THR A 218 -11.14 -24.24 17.37
N LEU A 219 -10.70 -23.72 16.22
CA LEU A 219 -11.58 -23.26 15.15
C LEU A 219 -12.32 -24.44 14.49
N VAL A 220 -11.63 -25.55 14.25
CA VAL A 220 -12.11 -26.64 13.39
C VAL A 220 -12.85 -27.72 14.17
N HIS A 221 -12.22 -28.30 15.20
CA HIS A 221 -12.75 -29.54 15.81
C HIS A 221 -14.11 -29.36 16.50
N PRO A 222 -14.38 -28.28 17.28
CA PRO A 222 -15.68 -28.11 17.91
C PRO A 222 -16.84 -28.08 16.90
N ALA A 223 -16.66 -27.39 15.77
CA ALA A 223 -17.68 -27.29 14.73
C ALA A 223 -17.92 -28.65 14.03
N LEU A 224 -16.86 -29.37 13.68
CA LEU A 224 -16.99 -30.68 13.00
C LEU A 224 -17.51 -31.77 13.94
N LEU A 225 -17.13 -31.76 15.21
CA LEU A 225 -17.59 -32.75 16.20
C LEU A 225 -19.05 -32.51 16.64
N ALA A 226 -19.54 -31.28 16.54
CA ALA A 226 -20.95 -30.97 16.82
C ALA A 226 -21.90 -31.50 15.72
N HIS A 227 -21.40 -31.72 14.52
CA HIS A 227 -22.17 -32.30 13.41
C HIS A 227 -22.05 -33.83 13.41
N PRO A 228 -23.15 -34.60 13.28
CA PRO A 228 -23.11 -36.06 13.42
C PRO A 228 -22.29 -36.78 12.34
N ALA A 229 -22.25 -36.24 11.12
CA ALA A 229 -21.48 -36.81 10.01
C ALA A 229 -21.16 -35.73 8.95
N PRO A 230 -20.23 -34.78 9.21
CA PRO A 230 -19.91 -33.73 8.26
C PRO A 230 -19.19 -34.31 7.02
N LYS A 231 -19.70 -34.03 5.82
CA LYS A 231 -19.16 -34.48 4.53
C LYS A 231 -18.64 -33.32 3.69
N LYS A 232 -19.40 -32.22 3.61
CA LYS A 232 -19.05 -31.02 2.83
C LYS A 232 -18.72 -29.86 3.77
N VAL A 233 -17.49 -29.39 3.72
CA VAL A 233 -17.02 -28.28 4.57
C VAL A 233 -16.65 -27.09 3.71
N LEU A 234 -17.10 -25.90 4.10
CA LEU A 234 -16.69 -24.63 3.51
C LEU A 234 -15.77 -23.90 4.48
N VAL A 235 -14.68 -23.35 3.95
CA VAL A 235 -13.77 -22.45 4.66
C VAL A 235 -13.72 -21.13 3.91
N LEU A 236 -14.02 -20.04 4.60
CA LEU A 236 -13.93 -18.68 4.07
C LEU A 236 -12.71 -18.01 4.71
N GLY A 237 -11.77 -17.54 3.89
CA GLY A 237 -10.44 -17.12 4.34
C GLY A 237 -9.52 -18.34 4.51
N GLY A 238 -8.59 -18.30 5.47
CA GLY A 238 -7.72 -19.43 5.79
C GLY A 238 -6.83 -19.89 4.64
N GLY A 239 -6.41 -18.98 3.75
CA GLY A 239 -5.60 -19.29 2.56
C GLY A 239 -4.26 -19.97 2.84
N ASP A 240 -3.81 -20.02 4.09
CA ASP A 240 -2.63 -20.78 4.51
C ASP A 240 -2.85 -22.31 4.55
N GLY A 241 -4.10 -22.76 4.58
CA GLY A 241 -4.48 -24.17 4.58
C GLY A 241 -4.26 -24.89 5.92
N LEU A 242 -3.94 -24.20 7.01
CA LEU A 242 -3.76 -24.81 8.33
C LEU A 242 -5.10 -25.27 8.92
N ALA A 243 -6.17 -24.48 8.77
CA ALA A 243 -7.53 -24.94 9.08
C ALA A 243 -7.93 -26.17 8.24
N VAL A 244 -7.59 -26.16 6.95
CA VAL A 244 -7.87 -27.28 6.03
C VAL A 244 -7.15 -28.56 6.45
N ARG A 245 -5.89 -28.45 6.91
CA ARG A 245 -5.13 -29.57 7.48
C ARG A 245 -5.90 -30.25 8.61
N GLU A 246 -6.47 -29.47 9.53
CA GLU A 246 -7.25 -29.99 10.65
C GLU A 246 -8.59 -30.62 10.19
N ILE A 247 -9.24 -30.04 9.19
CA ILE A 247 -10.48 -30.60 8.61
C ILE A 247 -10.21 -31.99 8.02
N LEU A 248 -9.10 -32.14 7.29
CA LEU A 248 -8.75 -33.40 6.62
C LEU A 248 -8.45 -34.56 7.57
N LYS A 249 -8.24 -34.30 8.87
CA LYS A 249 -8.14 -35.36 9.90
C LYS A 249 -9.47 -36.08 10.14
N HIS A 250 -10.61 -35.50 9.76
CA HIS A 250 -11.94 -36.10 9.91
C HIS A 250 -12.30 -37.00 8.72
N LYS A 251 -12.38 -38.31 8.98
CA LYS A 251 -12.59 -39.34 7.93
C LYS A 251 -13.89 -39.20 7.14
N ASN A 252 -14.92 -38.62 7.77
CA ASN A 252 -16.24 -38.43 7.15
C ASN A 252 -16.27 -37.31 6.11
N VAL A 253 -15.28 -36.42 6.11
CA VAL A 253 -15.19 -35.31 5.17
C VAL A 253 -14.87 -35.85 3.78
N GLU A 254 -15.74 -35.56 2.82
CA GLU A 254 -15.67 -35.96 1.42
C GLU A 254 -15.13 -34.82 0.55
N SER A 255 -15.49 -33.56 0.86
CA SER A 255 -15.02 -32.38 0.12
C SER A 255 -14.84 -31.16 1.02
N VAL A 256 -13.81 -30.36 0.74
CA VAL A 256 -13.56 -29.06 1.37
C VAL A 256 -13.48 -28.01 0.27
N THR A 257 -14.29 -26.95 0.36
CA THR A 257 -14.17 -25.77 -0.48
C THR A 257 -13.51 -24.67 0.33
N LEU A 258 -12.36 -24.18 -0.12
CA LEU A 258 -11.64 -23.05 0.47
C LEU A 258 -11.81 -21.83 -0.44
N VAL A 259 -12.40 -20.75 0.09
CA VAL A 259 -12.58 -19.50 -0.65
C VAL A 259 -11.72 -18.42 0.00
N ASP A 260 -10.68 -17.98 -0.70
CA ASP A 260 -9.75 -16.96 -0.20
C ASP A 260 -9.52 -15.87 -1.26
N LEU A 261 -9.57 -14.61 -0.82
CA LEU A 261 -9.47 -13.45 -1.69
C LEU A 261 -8.10 -13.33 -2.38
N ASP A 262 -7.01 -13.66 -1.68
CA ASP A 262 -5.65 -13.42 -2.14
C ASP A 262 -5.00 -14.68 -2.71
N SER A 263 -5.05 -14.83 -4.03
CA SER A 263 -4.38 -15.94 -4.72
C SER A 263 -2.88 -15.99 -4.47
N ALA A 264 -2.23 -14.90 -4.06
CA ALA A 264 -0.83 -14.96 -3.70
C ALA A 264 -0.59 -15.76 -2.41
N ILE A 265 -1.53 -15.77 -1.46
CA ILE A 265 -1.45 -16.56 -0.22
C ILE A 265 -1.64 -18.04 -0.54
N THR A 266 -2.72 -18.40 -1.22
CA THR A 266 -3.00 -19.82 -1.54
C THR A 266 -1.90 -20.44 -2.39
N ASN A 267 -1.39 -19.71 -3.39
CA ASN A 267 -0.25 -20.17 -4.20
C ASN A 267 1.03 -20.29 -3.36
N LEU A 268 1.26 -19.34 -2.45
CA LEU A 268 2.44 -19.37 -1.58
C LEU A 268 2.43 -20.62 -0.69
N PHE A 269 1.31 -20.93 -0.05
CA PHE A 269 1.16 -22.10 0.82
C PHE A 269 0.98 -23.43 0.07
N SER A 270 0.75 -23.39 -1.24
CA SER A 270 0.70 -24.58 -2.10
C SER A 270 2.07 -24.94 -2.70
N GLU A 271 2.90 -23.96 -2.99
CA GLU A 271 4.14 -24.15 -3.78
C GLU A 271 5.43 -23.95 -2.98
N HIS A 272 5.45 -23.09 -1.95
CA HIS A 272 6.68 -22.80 -1.22
C HIS A 272 6.99 -23.89 -0.18
N GLY A 273 8.08 -24.64 -0.37
CA GLY A 273 8.38 -25.86 0.38
C GLY A 273 8.15 -25.79 1.89
N ILE A 274 8.72 -24.78 2.55
CA ILE A 274 8.61 -24.60 4.00
C ILE A 274 7.16 -24.37 4.49
N LEU A 275 6.35 -23.68 3.69
CA LEU A 275 4.97 -23.34 4.06
C LEU A 275 4.01 -24.47 3.69
N LYS A 276 4.29 -25.14 2.58
CA LYS A 276 3.64 -26.37 2.15
C LYS A 276 3.84 -27.51 3.15
N GLU A 277 5.02 -27.63 3.75
CA GLU A 277 5.28 -28.59 4.82
C GLU A 277 4.47 -28.26 6.08
N LEU A 278 4.30 -26.97 6.40
CA LEU A 278 3.56 -26.53 7.58
C LEU A 278 2.07 -26.89 7.54
N ASN A 279 1.45 -26.81 6.36
CA ASN A 279 0.06 -27.22 6.15
C ASN A 279 -0.09 -28.69 5.72
N GLU A 280 0.98 -29.48 5.74
CA GLU A 280 0.99 -30.89 5.33
C GLU A 280 0.42 -31.13 3.91
N GLU A 281 0.70 -30.21 3.00
CA GLU A 281 0.18 -30.21 1.63
C GLU A 281 -1.36 -30.21 1.54
N SER A 282 -2.06 -29.71 2.57
CA SER A 282 -3.52 -29.75 2.67
C SER A 282 -4.21 -29.13 1.44
N LEU A 283 -3.70 -28.02 0.92
CA LEU A 283 -4.24 -27.32 -0.25
C LEU A 283 -4.15 -28.13 -1.56
N LYS A 284 -3.29 -29.14 -1.61
CA LYS A 284 -3.12 -30.04 -2.77
C LYS A 284 -3.86 -31.37 -2.61
N ASN A 285 -4.58 -31.57 -1.51
CA ASN A 285 -5.36 -32.77 -1.28
C ASN A 285 -6.50 -32.88 -2.31
N SER A 286 -6.77 -34.09 -2.82
CA SER A 286 -7.82 -34.31 -3.84
C SER A 286 -9.23 -33.98 -3.37
N LYS A 287 -9.47 -33.87 -2.06
CA LYS A 287 -10.74 -33.44 -1.48
C LYS A 287 -10.91 -31.92 -1.43
N VAL A 288 -9.85 -31.15 -1.68
CA VAL A 288 -9.83 -29.70 -1.49
C VAL A 288 -9.98 -28.99 -2.83
N THR A 289 -10.92 -28.05 -2.89
CA THR A 289 -11.07 -27.12 -4.01
C THR A 289 -10.79 -25.71 -3.51
N VAL A 290 -9.73 -25.10 -4.04
CA VAL A 290 -9.37 -23.71 -3.73
C VAL A 290 -9.99 -22.79 -4.77
N ILE A 291 -10.73 -21.78 -4.32
CA ILE A 291 -11.38 -20.77 -5.15
C ILE A 291 -10.84 -19.41 -4.72
N ASN A 292 -10.18 -18.71 -5.64
CA ASN A 292 -9.64 -17.39 -5.36
C ASN A 292 -10.58 -16.27 -5.83
N THR A 293 -11.43 -15.81 -4.92
CA THR A 293 -12.42 -14.76 -5.15
C THR A 293 -12.88 -14.16 -3.82
N ASP A 294 -13.64 -13.07 -3.87
CA ASP A 294 -14.30 -12.54 -2.69
C ASP A 294 -15.34 -13.54 -2.15
N ALA A 295 -15.25 -13.83 -0.85
CA ALA A 295 -16.10 -14.82 -0.19
C ALA A 295 -17.59 -14.43 -0.21
N PHE A 296 -17.92 -13.14 -0.08
CA PHE A 296 -19.31 -12.67 -0.09
C PHE A 296 -19.90 -12.76 -1.50
N LEU A 297 -19.16 -12.31 -2.51
CA LEU A 297 -19.60 -12.44 -3.91
C LEU A 297 -19.80 -13.92 -4.28
N TRP A 298 -18.88 -14.79 -3.87
CA TRP A 298 -19.01 -16.22 -4.12
C TRP A 298 -20.21 -16.85 -3.42
N LEU A 299 -20.50 -16.44 -2.19
CA LEU A 299 -21.68 -16.91 -1.45
C LEU A 299 -22.99 -16.44 -2.10
N GLU A 300 -23.02 -15.23 -2.69
CA GLU A 300 -24.20 -14.73 -3.42
C GLU A 300 -24.46 -15.49 -4.73
N GLU A 301 -23.40 -15.94 -5.41
CA GLU A 301 -23.47 -16.63 -6.69
C GLU A 301 -23.60 -18.16 -6.57
N SER A 302 -23.25 -18.73 -5.42
CA SER A 302 -23.16 -20.18 -5.22
C SER A 302 -24.44 -20.79 -4.65
N ASP A 303 -25.00 -21.77 -5.35
CA ASP A 303 -26.12 -22.59 -4.87
C ASP A 303 -25.65 -23.82 -4.05
N GLN A 304 -24.37 -23.88 -3.67
CA GLN A 304 -23.82 -25.04 -2.95
C GLN A 304 -24.21 -25.04 -1.47
N THR A 305 -24.57 -26.21 -0.95
CA THR A 305 -24.85 -26.43 0.47
C THR A 305 -23.72 -27.16 1.17
N PHE A 306 -23.42 -26.76 2.41
CA PHE A 306 -22.35 -27.31 3.24
C PHE A 306 -22.91 -27.76 4.59
N ASP A 307 -22.30 -28.80 5.16
CA ASP A 307 -22.67 -29.31 6.49
C ASP A 307 -22.07 -28.45 7.61
N VAL A 308 -20.86 -27.91 7.36
CA VAL A 308 -20.13 -27.03 8.28
C VAL A 308 -19.49 -25.90 7.48
N VAL A 309 -19.60 -24.68 7.99
CA VAL A 309 -18.92 -23.48 7.47
C VAL A 309 -17.99 -22.94 8.54
N LEU A 310 -16.71 -22.77 8.20
CA LEU A 310 -15.71 -22.12 9.03
C LEU A 310 -15.34 -20.77 8.42
N ILE A 311 -15.22 -19.75 9.27
CA ILE A 311 -14.87 -18.39 8.86
C ILE A 311 -13.55 -18.06 9.54
N ASP A 312 -12.50 -17.90 8.74
CA ASP A 312 -11.12 -17.68 9.15
C ASP A 312 -10.56 -16.43 8.46
N PHE A 313 -11.18 -15.29 8.79
CA PHE A 313 -10.77 -13.99 8.30
C PHE A 313 -9.84 -13.31 9.31
N PRO A 314 -8.94 -12.41 8.85
CA PRO A 314 -8.21 -11.55 9.76
C PRO A 314 -9.16 -10.64 10.54
N ASP A 315 -8.70 -10.16 11.69
CA ASP A 315 -9.45 -9.20 12.50
C ASP A 315 -9.92 -8.01 11.64
N PRO A 316 -11.19 -7.57 11.79
CA PRO A 316 -11.71 -6.43 11.06
C PRO A 316 -10.95 -5.17 11.48
N SER A 317 -9.99 -4.77 10.65
CA SER A 317 -9.10 -3.63 10.89
C SER A 317 -9.53 -2.39 10.12
N ASN A 318 -10.41 -2.54 9.13
CA ASN A 318 -11.02 -1.44 8.37
C ASN A 318 -12.51 -1.69 8.15
N PHE A 319 -13.32 -0.64 8.37
CA PHE A 319 -14.69 -0.56 7.86
C PHE A 319 -14.60 -0.24 6.37
N LEU A 320 -14.67 -1.24 5.51
CA LEU A 320 -15.02 -1.03 4.12
C LEU A 320 -16.22 -1.90 3.78
#